data_AF-A0A1B9SDN9-F1
#
_entry.id   AF-A0A1B9SDN9-F1
#
_cell.length_a   1.000
_cell.length_b   1.000
_cell.length_c   1.000
_cell.angle_alpha   90.00
_cell.angle_beta   90.00
_cell.angle_gamma   90.00
#
_symmetry.space_group_name_H-M   'P 1'
#
loop_
_entity.id
_entity.type
_entity.pdbx_description
1 polymer ?
#
loop_
_entity_poly.entity_id
_entity_poly.type
_entity_poly.pdbx_seq_one_letter_code
_entity_poly.pdbx_strand_id
1 'polypeptide(L)'
;MNIKSLLLGSAAALAAVSGAHAADAIVAAEPEPLEYVRICDAYGAGYFFIPGTETCLKIGGKVRTEGQWYDAYNPNSRLGTLWHTRAELRLATASDTEYGPLKTNTEIRWDWNDGNSTKTNLLHASISLGGFTVGKEDSEFNVFTGYAGDVINDDVVYDGPYELNQITYNYDAGNGFTAVISLEDTNSGTGATGSNGEDSSDHYAPDVVAGVGFKSGAWGFKVVGGYDSIVEEGAIKARVDADFGAFSAFLMGGWNTDGDKLNKYAGSNGAGDAAGIGWGDWALWGGASVPINEKLKWNVQLAYTDSKIFAATTNLTWNPVKNLTVRPEVSYTNWDSINQDQWSGILRFERAF
;
A
#
# COMPACT_ATOMS: atom_id res chain seq x y z
N MET A 1 -70.26 29.79 -33.38
CA MET A 1 -70.48 29.80 -31.91
C MET A 1 -69.11 29.52 -31.29
N ASN A 2 -68.39 30.37 -30.56
CA ASN A 2 -68.62 31.69 -29.95
C ASN A 2 -67.33 32.54 -30.06
N ILE A 3 -67.36 33.60 -30.87
CA ILE A 3 -67.19 35.05 -30.54
C ILE A 3 -66.92 35.34 -29.04
N LYS A 4 -66.08 36.27 -28.53
CA LYS A 4 -65.40 37.53 -28.96
C LYS A 4 -64.42 37.93 -27.82
N SER A 5 -63.21 38.44 -28.08
CA SER A 5 -62.79 39.87 -28.16
C SER A 5 -62.54 40.61 -26.84
N LEU A 6 -61.35 41.25 -26.74
CA LEU A 6 -60.99 42.61 -26.22
C LEU A 6 -59.48 42.55 -25.88
N LEU A 7 -58.49 43.08 -26.61
CA LEU A 7 -58.24 44.37 -27.28
C LEU A 7 -58.29 45.62 -26.38
N LEU A 8 -57.23 46.43 -26.56
CA LEU A 8 -56.96 47.82 -26.11
C LEU A 8 -56.25 47.91 -24.75
N GLY A 9 -55.09 48.57 -24.58
CA GLY A 9 -54.47 49.69 -25.32
C GLY A 9 -53.99 50.68 -24.25
N SER A 10 -52.71 51.03 -24.13
CA SER A 10 -52.12 52.33 -24.53
C SER A 10 -50.95 52.59 -23.56
N ALA A 11 -49.70 52.72 -24.00
CA ALA A 11 -49.04 53.96 -24.45
C ALA A 11 -48.88 55.02 -23.34
N ALA A 12 -47.64 55.20 -22.86
CA ALA A 12 -47.09 56.51 -22.52
C ALA A 12 -45.55 56.40 -22.37
N ALA A 13 -44.84 56.83 -23.41
CA ALA A 13 -43.45 57.23 -23.32
C ALA A 13 -43.39 58.62 -22.64
N LEU A 14 -42.53 58.78 -21.65
CA LEU A 14 -42.01 60.08 -21.24
C LEU A 14 -40.49 59.97 -21.19
N ALA A 15 -39.86 60.52 -22.22
CA ALA A 15 -38.46 60.91 -22.17
C ALA A 15 -38.34 62.15 -21.27
N ALA A 16 -37.40 62.11 -20.33
CA ALA A 16 -36.80 63.30 -19.73
C ALA A 16 -35.27 63.10 -19.70
N VAL A 17 -34.58 64.11 -20.19
CA VAL A 17 -33.16 64.12 -20.56
C VAL A 17 -32.28 64.52 -19.36
N SER A 18 -31.07 63.95 -19.35
CA SER A 18 -29.81 64.38 -18.69
C SER A 18 -29.82 64.66 -17.17
N GLY A 19 -29.29 63.71 -16.41
CA GLY A 19 -28.45 63.99 -15.24
C GLY A 19 -27.05 63.50 -15.54
N ALA A 20 -26.12 64.42 -15.81
CA ALA A 20 -24.70 64.11 -15.86
C ALA A 20 -24.25 63.69 -14.45
N HIS A 21 -24.03 62.39 -14.25
CA HIS A 21 -23.27 61.89 -13.12
C HIS A 21 -21.94 61.37 -13.67
N ALA A 22 -20.90 62.16 -13.45
CA ALA A 22 -19.56 61.62 -13.36
C ALA A 22 -19.56 60.60 -12.22
N ALA A 23 -19.45 59.34 -12.57
CA ALA A 23 -18.83 58.34 -11.74
C ALA A 23 -17.93 57.58 -12.70
N ASP A 24 -16.62 57.77 -12.56
CA ASP A 24 -15.69 56.70 -12.90
C ASP A 24 -16.17 55.49 -12.12
N ALA A 25 -16.99 54.66 -12.77
CA ALA A 25 -17.12 53.28 -12.39
C ALA A 25 -15.73 52.72 -12.61
N ILE A 26 -14.90 52.78 -11.57
CA ILE A 26 -13.96 51.70 -11.33
C ILE A 26 -14.87 50.49 -11.28
N VAL A 27 -15.03 49.84 -12.43
CA VAL A 27 -15.39 48.44 -12.50
C VAL A 27 -14.26 47.80 -11.72
N ALA A 28 -14.45 47.68 -10.41
CA ALA A 28 -13.83 46.62 -9.66
C ALA A 28 -14.26 45.41 -10.47
N ALA A 29 -13.33 44.85 -11.26
CA ALA A 29 -13.47 43.52 -11.77
C ALA A 29 -13.89 42.72 -10.54
N GLU A 30 -15.17 42.34 -10.49
CA GLU A 30 -15.65 41.41 -9.50
C GLU A 30 -14.66 40.26 -9.64
N PRO A 31 -13.81 40.02 -8.61
CA PRO A 31 -12.70 39.11 -8.77
C PRO A 31 -13.35 37.83 -9.22
N GLU A 32 -13.07 37.42 -10.47
CA GLU A 32 -13.58 36.17 -11.00
C GLU A 32 -13.28 35.15 -9.90
N PRO A 33 -14.28 34.39 -9.41
CA PRO A 33 -14.05 33.47 -8.31
C PRO A 33 -12.90 32.60 -8.77
N LEU A 34 -11.72 32.86 -8.20
CA LEU A 34 -10.51 32.23 -8.67
C LEU A 34 -10.73 30.76 -8.33
N GLU A 35 -11.02 29.95 -9.35
CA GLU A 35 -11.08 28.51 -9.25
C GLU A 35 -9.65 28.04 -9.02
N TYR A 36 -9.14 28.29 -7.81
CA TYR A 36 -7.79 27.95 -7.42
C TYR A 36 -7.57 26.44 -7.49
N VAL A 37 -8.65 25.65 -7.44
CA VAL A 37 -8.59 24.19 -7.51
C VAL A 37 -9.50 23.74 -8.65
N ARG A 38 -8.88 23.49 -9.81
CA ARG A 38 -9.56 22.89 -10.97
C ARG A 38 -9.47 21.37 -10.86
N ILE A 39 -10.57 20.67 -11.13
CA ILE A 39 -10.60 19.21 -11.15
C ILE A 39 -9.72 18.70 -12.29
N CYS A 40 -8.93 17.65 -12.03
CA CYS A 40 -8.17 16.93 -13.05
C CYS A 40 -8.68 15.50 -13.16
N ASP A 41 -9.56 15.24 -14.13
CA ASP A 41 -10.16 13.91 -14.31
C ASP A 41 -9.26 12.91 -15.06
N ALA A 42 -8.18 13.39 -15.70
CA ALA A 42 -7.30 12.58 -16.55
C ALA A 42 -6.66 11.39 -15.82
N TYR A 43 -6.37 11.53 -14.53
CA TYR A 43 -5.69 10.51 -13.72
C TYR A 43 -6.60 9.89 -12.65
N GLY A 44 -7.90 10.14 -12.73
CA GLY A 44 -8.93 9.55 -11.88
C GLY A 44 -9.40 10.46 -10.74
N ALA A 45 -10.31 9.92 -9.93
CA ALA A 45 -10.97 10.68 -8.87
C ALA A 45 -9.99 11.18 -7.79
N GLY A 46 -10.20 12.42 -7.36
CA GLY A 46 -9.46 13.08 -6.29
C GLY A 46 -8.23 13.86 -6.76
N TYR A 47 -7.95 13.90 -8.06
CA TYR A 47 -6.91 14.76 -8.63
C TYR A 47 -7.44 16.17 -8.90
N PHE A 48 -6.58 17.16 -8.65
CA PHE A 48 -6.81 18.56 -8.99
C PHE A 48 -5.53 19.18 -9.55
N PHE A 49 -5.64 20.19 -10.39
CA PHE A 49 -4.48 20.88 -10.94
C PHE A 49 -3.76 21.69 -9.86
N ILE A 50 -2.44 21.60 -9.83
CA ILE A 50 -1.61 22.54 -9.08
C ILE A 50 -1.73 23.91 -9.76
N PRO A 51 -2.10 24.99 -9.03
CA PRO A 51 -2.29 26.31 -9.62
C PRO A 51 -1.10 26.77 -10.46
N GLY A 52 -1.37 27.24 -11.68
CA GLY A 52 -0.33 27.71 -12.60
C GLY A 52 0.42 26.62 -13.36
N THR A 53 -0.02 25.36 -13.29
CA THR A 53 0.61 24.23 -14.00
C THR A 53 -0.41 23.32 -14.69
N GLU A 54 0.08 22.39 -15.51
CA GLU A 54 -0.69 21.26 -16.06
C GLU A 54 -0.49 19.97 -15.25
N THR A 55 0.19 20.05 -14.09
CA THR A 55 0.40 18.92 -13.20
C THR A 55 -0.80 18.73 -12.29
N CYS A 56 -1.29 17.51 -12.24
CA CYS A 56 -2.35 17.10 -11.34
C CYS A 56 -1.76 16.58 -10.03
N LEU A 57 -2.39 16.90 -8.91
CA LEU A 57 -2.05 16.48 -7.56
C LEU A 57 -3.25 15.77 -6.94
N LYS A 58 -2.99 14.67 -6.25
CA LYS A 58 -3.93 14.00 -5.37
C LYS A 58 -3.34 13.96 -3.97
N ILE A 59 -4.15 14.40 -3.02
CA ILE A 59 -3.86 14.28 -1.59
C ILE A 59 -4.74 13.18 -1.04
N GLY A 60 -4.16 12.28 -0.27
CA GLY A 60 -4.90 11.30 0.48
C GLY A 60 -4.13 10.90 1.73
N GLY A 61 -4.64 9.89 2.42
CA GLY A 61 -3.96 9.37 3.58
C GLY A 61 -4.90 8.64 4.50
N LYS A 62 -4.44 8.44 5.73
CA LYS A 62 -5.27 7.86 6.79
C LYS A 62 -4.81 8.26 8.17
N VAL A 63 -5.76 8.21 9.09
CA VAL A 63 -5.48 8.14 10.53
C VAL A 63 -5.89 6.76 11.01
N ARG A 64 -4.99 6.10 11.71
CA ARG A 64 -5.17 4.78 12.29
C ARG A 64 -4.87 4.84 13.79
N THR A 65 -5.70 4.19 14.58
CA THR A 65 -5.47 4.04 16.01
C THR A 65 -5.85 2.63 16.43
N GLU A 66 -5.04 2.01 17.28
CA GLU A 66 -5.22 0.61 17.62
C GLU A 66 -4.75 0.29 19.04
N GLY A 67 -5.47 -0.62 19.67
CA GLY A 67 -5.03 -1.29 20.89
C GLY A 67 -4.51 -2.68 20.55
N GLN A 68 -3.34 -3.02 21.08
CA GLN A 68 -2.69 -4.31 20.90
C GLN A 68 -2.49 -5.01 22.24
N TRP A 69 -2.63 -6.34 22.23
CA TRP A 69 -2.38 -7.22 23.36
C TRP A 69 -1.40 -8.30 22.93
N TYR A 70 -0.30 -8.43 23.67
CA TYR A 70 0.89 -9.20 23.26
C TYR A 70 1.33 -8.86 21.83
N ASP A 71 2.24 -9.66 21.28
CA ASP A 71 2.86 -9.42 19.97
C ASP A 71 2.99 -10.76 19.22
N ALA A 72 2.42 -10.87 18.01
CA ALA A 72 2.44 -12.12 17.23
C ALA A 72 3.85 -12.54 16.79
N TYR A 73 4.82 -11.62 16.85
CA TYR A 73 6.18 -11.79 16.34
C TYR A 73 7.19 -12.13 17.45
N ASN A 74 6.79 -12.02 18.71
CA ASN A 74 7.70 -12.13 19.85
C ASN A 74 7.17 -13.08 20.93
N PRO A 75 7.77 -14.29 21.11
CA PRO A 75 7.35 -15.25 22.14
C PRO A 75 7.54 -14.72 23.58
N ASN A 76 8.43 -13.74 23.76
CA ASN A 76 8.71 -13.14 25.06
C ASN A 76 7.81 -11.93 25.35
N SER A 77 6.90 -11.55 24.44
CA SER A 77 6.05 -10.37 24.65
C SER A 77 5.18 -10.54 25.89
N ARG A 78 5.18 -9.52 26.76
CA ARG A 78 4.32 -9.46 27.96
C ARG A 78 3.45 -8.19 27.99
N LEU A 79 3.14 -7.65 26.82
CA LEU A 79 2.35 -6.42 26.68
C LEU A 79 0.89 -6.65 27.10
N GLY A 80 0.44 -5.89 28.12
CA GLY A 80 -0.95 -5.93 28.58
C GLY A 80 -1.90 -5.17 27.66
N THR A 81 -1.67 -3.87 27.45
CA THR A 81 -2.36 -3.09 26.42
C THR A 81 -1.40 -2.01 25.95
N LEU A 82 -1.03 -2.05 24.68
CA LEU A 82 -0.24 -1.01 24.04
C LEU A 82 -1.15 -0.28 23.06
N TRP A 83 -1.22 1.05 23.20
CA TRP A 83 -1.97 1.88 22.27
C TRP A 83 -1.02 2.54 21.28
N HIS A 84 -1.32 2.41 20.01
CA HIS A 84 -0.52 2.92 18.90
C HIS A 84 -1.39 3.76 17.97
N THR A 85 -0.90 4.95 17.60
CA THR A 85 -1.58 5.84 16.66
C THR A 85 -0.65 6.21 15.52
N ARG A 86 -1.20 6.15 14.31
CA ARG A 86 -0.51 6.42 13.06
C ARG A 86 -1.27 7.44 12.24
N ALA A 87 -0.54 8.39 11.67
CA ALA A 87 -1.02 9.26 10.60
C ALA A 87 -0.18 9.01 9.34
N GLU A 88 -0.83 8.90 8.20
CA GLU A 88 -0.18 8.79 6.89
C GLU A 88 -0.69 9.92 5.99
N LEU A 89 0.25 10.61 5.33
CA LEU A 89 -0.03 11.57 4.26
C LEU A 89 0.53 11.02 2.95
N ARG A 90 -0.35 10.89 1.96
CA ARG A 90 -0.01 10.48 0.60
C ARG A 90 -0.18 11.65 -0.35
N LEU A 91 0.85 11.91 -1.15
CA LEU A 91 0.86 12.90 -2.22
C LEU A 91 1.22 12.18 -3.51
N ALA A 92 0.33 12.22 -4.49
CA ALA A 92 0.59 11.69 -5.81
C ALA A 92 0.46 12.79 -6.84
N THR A 93 1.42 12.91 -7.76
CA THR A 93 1.32 13.84 -8.89
C THR A 93 1.36 13.11 -10.22
N ALA A 94 0.77 13.72 -11.24
CA ALA A 94 0.77 13.20 -12.60
C ALA A 94 0.76 14.33 -13.63
N SER A 95 1.49 14.14 -14.73
CA SER A 95 1.47 15.02 -15.90
C SER A 95 1.72 14.22 -17.17
N ASP A 96 1.10 14.63 -18.28
CA ASP A 96 1.25 13.95 -19.56
C ASP A 96 2.59 14.31 -20.20
N THR A 97 3.20 13.32 -20.82
CA THR A 97 4.43 13.47 -21.60
C THR A 97 4.30 12.64 -22.89
N GLU A 98 5.22 12.84 -23.83
CA GLU A 98 5.30 12.04 -25.05
C GLU A 98 5.57 10.54 -24.78
N TYR A 99 6.03 10.17 -23.58
CA TYR A 99 6.29 8.79 -23.16
C TYR A 99 5.17 8.20 -22.29
N GLY A 100 4.04 8.90 -22.18
CA GLY A 100 2.93 8.57 -21.29
C GLY A 100 2.93 9.39 -20.00
N PRO A 101 2.12 9.02 -19.00
CA PRO A 101 1.99 9.80 -17.78
C PRO A 101 3.25 9.68 -16.91
N LEU A 102 3.90 10.82 -16.65
CA LEU A 102 4.93 10.94 -15.61
C LEU A 102 4.23 11.09 -14.27
N LYS A 103 4.51 10.20 -13.33
CA LYS A 103 3.89 10.19 -12.01
C LYS A 103 4.91 10.25 -10.90
N THR A 104 4.52 10.83 -9.77
CA THR A 104 5.26 10.69 -8.51
C THR A 104 4.34 10.18 -7.42
N ASN A 105 4.93 9.43 -6.47
CA ASN A 105 4.26 8.95 -5.28
C ASN A 105 5.12 9.32 -4.07
N THR A 106 4.51 9.90 -3.05
CA THR A 106 5.15 10.18 -1.75
C THR A 106 4.21 9.74 -0.64
N GLU A 107 4.72 8.94 0.29
CA GLU A 107 3.99 8.55 1.50
C GLU A 107 4.84 8.78 2.75
N ILE A 108 4.35 9.68 3.60
CA ILE A 108 4.98 10.00 4.89
C ILE A 108 4.10 9.46 6.00
N ARG A 109 4.72 8.76 6.94
CA ARG A 109 4.07 8.15 8.09
C ARG A 109 4.63 8.72 9.39
N TRP A 110 3.73 9.04 10.30
CA TRP A 110 4.05 9.36 11.68
C TRP A 110 3.44 8.30 12.59
N ASP A 111 4.28 7.69 13.41
CA ASP A 111 3.89 6.69 14.41
C ASP A 111 4.11 7.28 15.79
N TRP A 112 3.09 7.17 16.63
CA TRP A 112 3.15 7.55 18.04
C TRP A 112 2.74 6.36 18.90
N ASN A 113 3.64 6.00 19.82
CA ASN A 113 3.40 5.06 20.89
C ASN A 113 3.37 5.82 22.22
N ASP A 114 2.51 5.40 23.13
CA ASP A 114 2.37 6.08 24.42
C ASP A 114 3.71 6.17 25.16
N GLY A 115 4.00 7.35 25.71
CA GLY A 115 5.26 7.67 26.39
C GLY A 115 6.50 7.85 25.50
N ASN A 116 6.38 7.84 24.16
CA ASN A 116 7.53 7.95 23.25
C ASN A 116 7.48 9.20 22.35
N SER A 117 8.59 9.50 21.69
CA SER A 117 8.64 10.51 20.62
C SER A 117 7.92 10.00 19.37
N THR A 118 7.36 10.92 18.59
CA THR A 118 6.77 10.60 17.29
C THR A 118 7.86 10.17 16.32
N LYS A 119 7.79 8.93 15.81
CA LYS A 119 8.67 8.43 14.75
C LYS A 119 8.13 8.92 13.40
N THR A 120 9.01 9.47 12.57
CA THR A 120 8.68 9.88 11.20
C THR A 120 9.37 8.94 10.22
N ASN A 121 8.61 8.38 9.28
CA ASN A 121 9.11 7.47 8.25
C ASN A 121 8.68 7.96 6.86
N LEU A 122 9.61 8.00 5.91
CA LEU A 122 9.30 8.15 4.49
C LEU A 122 9.13 6.74 3.93
N LEU A 123 7.90 6.27 3.76
CA LEU A 123 7.65 4.88 3.34
C LEU A 123 7.93 4.71 1.85
N HIS A 124 7.31 5.59 1.06
CA HIS A 124 7.34 5.54 -0.40
C HIS A 124 7.73 6.92 -0.93
N ALA A 125 8.59 6.95 -1.94
CA ALA A 125 9.05 8.14 -2.63
C ALA A 125 9.61 7.76 -3.99
N SER A 126 8.78 7.81 -5.03
CA SER A 126 9.12 7.30 -6.34
C SER A 126 8.65 8.18 -7.50
N ILE A 127 9.28 7.95 -8.65
CA ILE A 127 8.95 8.51 -9.95
C ILE A 127 8.65 7.35 -10.90
N SER A 128 7.57 7.42 -11.67
CA SER A 128 7.26 6.42 -12.68
C SER A 128 6.91 7.02 -14.04
N LEU A 129 7.35 6.34 -15.10
CA LEU A 129 7.11 6.72 -16.49
C LEU A 129 7.28 5.50 -17.40
N GLY A 130 6.32 5.25 -18.29
CA GLY A 130 6.48 4.26 -19.36
C GLY A 130 6.78 2.83 -18.88
N GLY A 131 6.28 2.43 -17.71
CA GLY A 131 6.54 1.12 -17.09
C GLY A 131 7.77 1.09 -16.16
N PHE A 132 8.61 2.12 -16.17
CA PHE A 132 9.68 2.27 -15.20
C PHE A 132 9.21 2.91 -13.91
N THR A 133 9.79 2.47 -12.79
CA THR A 133 9.70 3.09 -11.47
C THR A 133 11.11 3.25 -10.91
N VAL A 134 11.43 4.42 -10.35
CA VAL A 134 12.68 4.67 -9.62
C VAL A 134 12.40 5.38 -8.31
N GLY A 135 13.06 4.94 -7.24
CA GLY A 135 12.95 5.52 -5.91
C GLY A 135 12.63 4.48 -4.84
N LYS A 136 12.10 4.93 -3.70
CA LYS A 136 11.79 4.08 -2.55
C LYS A 136 10.37 3.53 -2.66
N GLU A 137 10.23 2.22 -2.77
CA GLU A 137 8.97 1.47 -2.79
C GLU A 137 9.18 0.10 -2.11
N ASP A 138 8.11 -0.65 -1.88
CA ASP A 138 8.22 -2.06 -1.46
C ASP A 138 8.83 -2.92 -2.58
N SER A 139 9.57 -3.96 -2.20
CA SER A 139 10.21 -4.87 -3.16
C SER A 139 9.20 -5.50 -4.10
N GLU A 140 9.59 -5.66 -5.36
CA GLU A 140 8.79 -6.41 -6.32
C GLU A 140 8.67 -7.89 -5.93
N PHE A 141 9.55 -8.39 -5.05
CA PHE A 141 9.41 -9.72 -4.48
C PHE A 141 8.09 -9.85 -3.69
N ASN A 142 7.58 -8.79 -3.08
CA ASN A 142 6.32 -8.77 -2.34
C ASN A 142 5.18 -8.23 -3.22
N VAL A 143 5.38 -7.06 -3.83
CA VAL A 143 4.34 -6.34 -4.58
C VAL A 143 3.89 -7.13 -5.81
N PHE A 144 4.83 -7.71 -6.57
CA PHE A 144 4.51 -8.41 -7.80
C PHE A 144 3.63 -9.62 -7.51
N THR A 145 3.98 -10.49 -6.56
CA THR A 145 3.14 -11.65 -6.20
C THR A 145 1.89 -11.25 -5.44
N GLY A 146 1.96 -10.22 -4.62
CA GLY A 146 0.95 -9.84 -3.62
C GLY A 146 1.33 -10.32 -2.22
N TYR A 147 1.03 -9.50 -1.21
CA TYR A 147 1.33 -9.72 0.21
C TYR A 147 0.65 -10.95 0.82
N ALA A 148 1.20 -11.45 1.91
CA ALA A 148 0.82 -12.72 2.50
C ALA A 148 -0.64 -12.84 3.00
N GLY A 149 -1.47 -11.80 3.10
CA GLY A 149 -2.90 -11.95 3.38
C GLY A 149 -3.66 -10.62 3.55
N ASP A 150 -4.97 -10.70 3.84
CA ASP A 150 -5.77 -9.53 4.29
C ASP A 150 -6.02 -9.59 5.80
N VAL A 151 -4.95 -9.87 6.53
CA VAL A 151 -4.87 -9.78 7.99
C VAL A 151 -3.89 -8.68 8.39
N ILE A 152 -3.88 -8.26 9.66
CA ILE A 152 -2.99 -7.21 10.16
C ILE A 152 -1.59 -7.78 10.39
N ASN A 153 -1.50 -8.95 11.01
CA ASN A 153 -0.26 -9.69 11.21
C ASN A 153 -0.10 -10.75 10.12
N ASP A 154 0.02 -10.30 8.87
CA ASP A 154 0.07 -11.18 7.69
C ASP A 154 1.48 -11.69 7.37
N ASP A 155 2.51 -11.06 7.91
CA ASP A 155 3.93 -11.31 7.64
C ASP A 155 4.69 -11.88 8.85
N VAL A 156 4.00 -12.51 9.82
CA VAL A 156 4.64 -13.21 10.95
C VAL A 156 5.69 -14.21 10.46
N VAL A 157 5.31 -14.98 9.44
CA VAL A 157 6.27 -15.65 8.58
C VAL A 157 6.68 -14.66 7.51
N TYR A 158 7.92 -14.19 7.59
CA TYR A 158 8.53 -13.17 6.72
C TYR A 158 8.21 -13.44 5.25
N ASP A 159 7.63 -12.52 4.49
CA ASP A 159 7.31 -12.76 3.09
C ASP A 159 8.25 -12.05 2.11
N GLY A 160 9.18 -11.22 2.59
CA GLY A 160 10.18 -10.55 1.78
C GLY A 160 10.47 -9.11 2.24
N PRO A 161 11.37 -8.39 1.55
CA PRO A 161 11.79 -7.06 1.96
C PRO A 161 10.77 -5.98 1.60
N TYR A 162 10.65 -4.99 2.47
CA TYR A 162 9.79 -3.82 2.30
C TYR A 162 10.66 -2.56 2.17
N GLU A 163 10.07 -1.49 1.63
CA GLU A 163 10.61 -0.14 1.78
C GLU A 163 12.10 0.06 1.38
N LEU A 164 12.45 -0.21 0.12
CA LEU A 164 13.83 -0.09 -0.40
C LEU A 164 13.92 0.79 -1.65
N ASN A 165 15.12 1.31 -1.94
CA ASN A 165 15.35 1.99 -3.21
C ASN A 165 15.44 0.96 -4.34
N GLN A 166 14.80 1.24 -5.47
CA GLN A 166 14.78 0.34 -6.60
C GLN A 166 14.72 1.07 -7.94
N ILE A 167 15.15 0.37 -8.98
CA ILE A 167 14.85 0.69 -10.38
C ILE A 167 14.14 -0.52 -10.97
N THR A 168 12.87 -0.35 -11.30
CA THR A 168 11.98 -1.43 -11.71
C THR A 168 11.42 -1.16 -13.08
N TYR A 169 11.29 -2.21 -13.90
CA TYR A 169 10.49 -2.19 -15.11
C TYR A 169 9.36 -3.22 -15.02
N ASN A 170 8.12 -2.73 -15.13
CA ASN A 170 6.91 -3.53 -15.16
C ASN A 170 6.37 -3.62 -16.60
N TYR A 171 6.09 -4.84 -17.04
CA TYR A 171 5.52 -5.13 -18.35
C TYR A 171 4.13 -5.77 -18.20
N ASP A 172 3.15 -5.24 -18.93
CA ASP A 172 1.82 -5.81 -19.07
C ASP A 172 1.52 -5.96 -20.57
N ALA A 173 1.28 -7.20 -21.01
CA ALA A 173 0.98 -7.50 -22.40
C ALA A 173 -0.49 -7.20 -22.79
N GLY A 174 -1.34 -6.85 -21.82
CA GLY A 174 -2.77 -6.58 -22.03
C GLY A 174 -3.63 -7.83 -22.24
N ASN A 175 -3.03 -9.02 -22.20
CA ASN A 175 -3.70 -10.32 -22.39
C ASN A 175 -3.66 -11.21 -21.13
N GLY A 176 -3.36 -10.60 -19.97
CA GLY A 176 -3.23 -11.28 -18.69
C GLY A 176 -1.80 -11.73 -18.35
N PHE A 177 -0.86 -11.71 -19.30
CA PHE A 177 0.57 -11.92 -19.02
C PHE A 177 1.22 -10.64 -18.50
N THR A 178 1.96 -10.76 -17.39
CA THR A 178 2.73 -9.68 -16.79
C THR A 178 4.13 -10.15 -16.45
N ALA A 179 5.11 -9.24 -16.49
CA ALA A 179 6.48 -9.53 -16.07
C ALA A 179 7.08 -8.33 -15.35
N VAL A 180 8.05 -8.60 -14.47
CA VAL A 180 8.80 -7.57 -13.75
C VAL A 180 10.27 -7.92 -13.71
N ILE A 181 11.12 -6.89 -13.74
CA ILE A 181 12.53 -6.97 -13.36
C ILE A 181 12.87 -5.73 -12.54
N SER A 182 13.60 -5.92 -11.44
CA SER A 182 14.03 -4.86 -10.54
C SER A 182 15.48 -5.04 -10.13
N LEU A 183 16.17 -3.90 -10.02
CA LEU A 183 17.43 -3.77 -9.29
C LEU A 183 17.12 -3.07 -7.97
N GLU A 184 17.41 -3.74 -6.86
CA GLU A 184 17.01 -3.32 -5.52
C GLU A 184 18.25 -3.03 -4.66
N ASP A 185 18.17 -1.96 -3.87
CA ASP A 185 19.24 -1.52 -2.98
C ASP A 185 19.43 -2.52 -1.83
N THR A 186 20.66 -2.97 -1.64
CA THR A 186 21.06 -3.97 -0.64
C THR A 186 21.20 -3.41 0.77
N ASN A 187 21.13 -2.08 0.92
CA ASN A 187 21.43 -1.33 2.14
C ASN A 187 22.86 -1.56 2.65
N SER A 188 23.86 -1.44 1.76
CA SER A 188 25.29 -1.52 2.09
C SER A 188 25.87 -0.17 2.54
N GLY A 189 26.89 -0.21 3.41
CA GLY A 189 27.55 0.98 3.92
C GLY A 189 28.42 0.70 5.16
N THR A 190 29.16 1.69 5.65
CA THR A 190 30.05 1.50 6.81
C THR A 190 29.28 1.00 8.03
N GLY A 191 29.59 -0.23 8.48
CA GLY A 191 28.92 -0.89 9.60
C GLY A 191 27.58 -1.54 9.27
N ALA A 192 27.20 -1.62 7.98
CA ALA A 192 26.03 -2.35 7.53
C ALA A 192 26.32 -3.85 7.46
N THR A 193 25.31 -4.66 7.79
CA THR A 193 25.38 -6.12 7.73
C THR A 193 24.24 -6.68 6.88
N GLY A 194 24.50 -7.76 6.15
CA GLY A 194 23.48 -8.56 5.46
C GLY A 194 22.52 -9.24 6.43
N SER A 195 21.51 -9.92 5.88
CA SER A 195 20.43 -10.56 6.64
C SER A 195 20.89 -11.66 7.60
N ASN A 196 22.04 -12.29 7.32
CA ASN A 196 22.70 -13.28 8.17
C ASN A 196 23.79 -12.68 9.08
N GLY A 197 23.99 -11.36 9.09
CA GLY A 197 25.02 -10.68 9.86
C GLY A 197 26.39 -10.57 9.18
N GLU A 198 26.53 -10.99 7.92
CA GLU A 198 27.78 -10.81 7.16
C GLU A 198 28.07 -9.32 6.92
N ASP A 199 29.35 -8.92 6.98
CA ASP A 199 29.74 -7.54 6.71
C ASP A 199 29.45 -7.18 5.25
N SER A 200 28.79 -6.06 5.05
CA SER A 200 28.40 -5.57 3.72
C SER A 200 29.01 -4.20 3.41
N SER A 201 30.04 -3.80 4.16
CA SER A 201 30.51 -2.41 4.13
C SER A 201 31.13 -1.98 2.81
N ASP A 202 31.74 -2.93 2.10
CA ASP A 202 32.36 -2.73 0.78
C ASP A 202 31.54 -3.36 -0.37
N HIS A 203 30.26 -3.66 -0.14
CA HIS A 203 29.41 -4.30 -1.14
C HIS A 203 28.82 -3.30 -2.15
N TYR A 204 28.90 -3.64 -3.44
CA TYR A 204 28.57 -2.73 -4.54
C TYR A 204 27.53 -3.26 -5.53
N ALA A 205 27.23 -4.56 -5.52
CA ALA A 205 26.23 -5.13 -6.43
C ALA A 205 24.82 -4.88 -5.86
N PRO A 206 23.83 -4.52 -6.69
CA PRO A 206 22.44 -4.49 -6.25
C PRO A 206 21.89 -5.91 -6.12
N ASP A 207 20.80 -6.04 -5.39
CA ASP A 207 19.97 -7.24 -5.44
C ASP A 207 19.15 -7.24 -6.74
N VAL A 208 18.77 -8.43 -7.20
CA VAL A 208 18.00 -8.59 -8.44
C VAL A 208 16.72 -9.33 -8.15
N VAL A 209 15.60 -8.76 -8.58
CA VAL A 209 14.29 -9.41 -8.54
C VAL A 209 13.74 -9.55 -9.95
N ALA A 210 13.19 -10.71 -10.27
CA ALA A 210 12.50 -10.94 -11.53
C ALA A 210 11.28 -11.85 -11.34
N GLY A 211 10.21 -11.54 -12.05
CA GLY A 211 8.96 -12.30 -11.92
C GLY A 211 8.14 -12.32 -13.20
N VAL A 212 7.31 -13.36 -13.30
CA VAL A 212 6.32 -13.53 -14.37
C VAL A 212 4.99 -13.94 -13.78
N GLY A 213 3.92 -13.48 -14.41
CA GLY A 213 2.56 -13.70 -13.96
C GLY A 213 1.61 -13.94 -15.13
N PHE A 214 0.54 -14.67 -14.85
CA PHE A 214 -0.55 -14.87 -15.78
C PHE A 214 -1.89 -14.87 -15.05
N LYS A 215 -2.83 -14.08 -15.54
CA LYS A 215 -4.21 -14.04 -15.04
C LYS A 215 -5.19 -14.44 -16.14
N SER A 216 -6.08 -15.38 -15.82
CA SER A 216 -7.14 -15.83 -16.71
C SER A 216 -8.42 -16.11 -15.93
N GLY A 217 -9.44 -15.28 -16.15
CA GLY A 217 -10.72 -15.37 -15.46
C GLY A 217 -10.56 -15.24 -13.95
N ALA A 218 -11.06 -16.24 -13.21
CA ALA A 218 -11.02 -16.32 -11.76
C ALA A 218 -9.64 -16.63 -11.18
N TRP A 219 -8.66 -17.04 -12.01
CA TRP A 219 -7.37 -17.54 -11.56
C TRP A 219 -6.24 -16.57 -11.90
N GLY A 220 -5.35 -16.36 -10.93
CA GLY A 220 -4.06 -15.71 -11.11
C GLY A 220 -2.94 -16.63 -10.67
N PHE A 221 -1.84 -16.64 -11.41
CA PHE A 221 -0.61 -17.33 -11.04
C PHE A 221 0.57 -16.39 -11.22
N LYS A 222 1.46 -16.33 -10.23
CA LYS A 222 2.68 -15.51 -10.29
C LYS A 222 3.85 -16.27 -9.70
N VAL A 223 5.03 -16.08 -10.26
CA VAL A 223 6.31 -16.56 -9.73
C VAL A 223 7.27 -15.39 -9.73
N VAL A 224 8.03 -15.24 -8.65
CA VAL A 224 9.06 -14.23 -8.50
C VAL A 224 10.27 -14.84 -7.82
N GLY A 225 11.47 -14.44 -8.24
CA GLY A 225 12.73 -14.77 -7.58
C GLY A 225 13.46 -13.50 -7.18
N GLY A 226 14.12 -13.53 -6.03
CA GLY A 226 15.01 -12.48 -5.55
C GLY A 226 16.38 -13.08 -5.22
N TYR A 227 17.45 -12.36 -5.57
CA TYR A 227 18.82 -12.73 -5.25
C TYR A 227 19.46 -11.65 -4.38
N ASP A 228 19.85 -12.04 -3.17
CA ASP A 228 20.59 -11.24 -2.20
C ASP A 228 22.08 -11.35 -2.52
N SER A 229 22.62 -10.25 -3.02
CA SER A 229 23.99 -10.19 -3.49
C SER A 229 25.02 -10.07 -2.36
N ILE A 230 24.61 -9.72 -1.14
CA ILE A 230 25.50 -9.69 0.04
C ILE A 230 25.73 -11.13 0.52
N VAL A 231 24.65 -11.90 0.66
CA VAL A 231 24.69 -13.27 1.19
C VAL A 231 25.05 -14.31 0.11
N GLU A 232 25.00 -13.90 -1.16
CA GLU A 232 25.16 -14.76 -2.33
C GLU A 232 24.12 -15.90 -2.41
N GLU A 233 22.92 -15.64 -1.91
CA GLU A 233 21.79 -16.57 -1.88
C GLU A 233 20.51 -15.88 -2.38
N GLY A 234 19.44 -16.65 -2.58
CA GLY A 234 18.17 -16.09 -3.01
C GLY A 234 16.98 -16.90 -2.52
N ALA A 235 15.81 -16.48 -3.01
CA ALA A 235 14.58 -17.19 -2.77
C ALA A 235 13.65 -17.09 -3.98
N ILE A 236 12.78 -18.07 -4.14
CA ILE A 236 11.72 -18.09 -5.14
C ILE A 236 10.38 -18.17 -4.41
N LYS A 237 9.41 -17.34 -4.80
CA LYS A 237 8.01 -17.45 -4.39
C LYS A 237 7.12 -17.73 -5.58
N ALA A 238 6.13 -18.58 -5.39
CA ALA A 238 5.04 -18.81 -6.32
C ALA A 238 3.71 -18.64 -5.60
N ARG A 239 2.74 -18.01 -6.26
CA ARG A 239 1.41 -17.76 -5.71
C ARG A 239 0.32 -18.07 -6.72
N VAL A 240 -0.74 -18.69 -6.23
CA VAL A 240 -2.01 -18.87 -6.93
C VAL A 240 -3.08 -18.09 -6.19
N ASP A 241 -3.84 -17.28 -6.90
CA ASP A 241 -5.04 -16.61 -6.42
C ASP A 241 -6.27 -17.15 -7.17
N ALA A 242 -7.37 -17.33 -6.46
CA ALA A 242 -8.63 -17.81 -7.02
C ALA A 242 -9.83 -17.04 -6.44
N ASP A 243 -10.74 -16.64 -7.32
CA ASP A 243 -12.05 -16.08 -6.97
C ASP A 243 -13.17 -17.11 -7.25
N PHE A 244 -13.82 -17.58 -6.20
CA PHE A 244 -14.91 -18.57 -6.28
C PHE A 244 -16.30 -17.91 -6.30
N GLY A 245 -16.37 -16.58 -6.40
CA GLY A 245 -17.59 -15.78 -6.33
C GLY A 245 -18.11 -15.59 -4.90
N ALA A 246 -18.23 -16.66 -4.12
CA ALA A 246 -18.66 -16.60 -2.71
C ALA A 246 -17.52 -16.20 -1.76
N PHE A 247 -16.28 -16.45 -2.15
CA PHE A 247 -15.07 -16.10 -1.41
C PHE A 247 -13.87 -16.08 -2.37
N SER A 248 -12.79 -15.42 -1.96
CA SER A 248 -11.49 -15.52 -2.62
C SER A 248 -10.50 -16.26 -1.74
N ALA A 249 -9.55 -16.96 -2.35
CA ALA A 249 -8.47 -17.62 -1.62
C ALA A 249 -7.15 -17.50 -2.37
N PHE A 250 -6.05 -17.66 -1.64
CA PHE A 250 -4.73 -17.76 -2.21
C PHE A 250 -3.92 -18.87 -1.54
N LEU A 251 -2.94 -19.38 -2.27
CA LEU A 251 -1.88 -20.24 -1.76
C LEU A 251 -0.56 -19.72 -2.31
N MET A 252 0.40 -19.49 -1.44
CA MET A 252 1.73 -19.02 -1.75
C MET A 252 2.76 -19.96 -1.12
N GLY A 253 3.81 -20.28 -1.86
CA GLY A 253 4.94 -21.06 -1.37
C GLY A 253 6.25 -20.39 -1.72
N GLY A 254 7.20 -20.47 -0.81
CA GLY A 254 8.55 -19.95 -0.90
C GLY A 254 9.56 -21.08 -0.79
N TRP A 255 10.64 -20.98 -1.55
CA TRP A 255 11.81 -21.85 -1.47
C TRP A 255 13.06 -20.98 -1.31
N ASN A 256 13.88 -21.30 -0.32
CA ASN A 256 15.18 -20.66 -0.06
C ASN A 256 16.28 -21.47 -0.76
N THR A 257 17.24 -20.82 -1.42
CA THR A 257 18.33 -21.52 -2.11
C THR A 257 19.27 -22.25 -1.16
N ASP A 258 19.41 -21.74 0.07
CA ASP A 258 20.16 -22.36 1.17
C ASP A 258 19.38 -22.16 2.48
N GLY A 259 18.65 -23.19 2.91
CA GLY A 259 17.80 -23.14 4.10
C GLY A 259 18.54 -22.87 5.42
N ASP A 260 19.86 -23.08 5.45
CA ASP A 260 20.69 -22.80 6.61
C ASP A 260 21.10 -21.32 6.71
N LYS A 261 20.86 -20.52 5.65
CA LYS A 261 21.20 -19.09 5.61
C LYS A 261 19.96 -18.20 5.49
N LEU A 262 19.91 -17.18 6.35
CA LEU A 262 18.99 -16.07 6.17
C LEU A 262 19.52 -15.17 5.05
N ASN A 263 18.73 -15.00 4.00
CA ASN A 263 18.95 -13.95 3.00
C ASN A 263 17.76 -12.99 3.00
N LYS A 264 17.93 -11.84 2.35
CA LYS A 264 16.93 -10.76 2.32
C LYS A 264 15.57 -11.17 1.77
N TYR A 265 15.50 -12.22 0.95
CA TYR A 265 14.26 -12.71 0.36
C TYR A 265 13.67 -13.93 1.09
N ALA A 266 14.40 -14.53 2.04
CA ALA A 266 13.97 -15.60 2.94
C ALA A 266 14.44 -15.33 4.39
N GLY A 267 14.12 -14.13 4.89
CA GLY A 267 14.55 -13.63 6.20
C GLY A 267 13.64 -14.03 7.37
N SER A 268 13.68 -13.21 8.43
CA SER A 268 12.92 -13.38 9.67
C SER A 268 12.27 -12.06 10.08
N ASN A 269 11.00 -12.14 10.49
CA ASN A 269 10.27 -11.05 11.16
C ASN A 269 10.13 -11.29 12.67
N GLY A 270 10.69 -12.39 13.19
CA GLY A 270 10.64 -12.70 14.60
C GLY A 270 11.35 -11.63 15.44
N ALA A 271 10.98 -11.55 16.71
CA ALA A 271 11.63 -10.69 17.69
C ALA A 271 11.94 -11.46 18.99
N GLY A 272 12.82 -10.91 19.82
CA GLY A 272 13.29 -11.61 21.03
C GLY A 272 14.00 -12.91 20.65
N ASP A 273 13.64 -14.00 21.31
CA ASP A 273 14.22 -15.34 21.06
C ASP A 273 13.91 -15.88 19.66
N ALA A 274 12.94 -15.29 18.94
CA ALA A 274 12.58 -15.67 17.58
C ALA A 274 13.31 -14.87 16.47
N ALA A 275 14.15 -13.88 16.83
CA ALA A 275 14.70 -12.93 15.85
C ALA A 275 15.47 -13.56 14.69
N GLY A 276 16.20 -14.65 14.94
CA GLY A 276 16.98 -15.36 13.92
C GLY A 276 16.29 -16.54 13.25
N ILE A 277 14.98 -16.74 13.45
CA ILE A 277 14.27 -17.92 12.93
C ILE A 277 13.55 -17.54 11.63
N GLY A 278 14.15 -17.87 10.48
CA GLY A 278 13.57 -17.65 9.15
C GLY A 278 12.81 -18.86 8.62
N TRP A 279 12.77 -19.00 7.29
CA TRP A 279 12.01 -20.07 6.63
C TRP A 279 12.59 -21.46 6.87
N GLY A 280 13.92 -21.59 6.90
CA GLY A 280 14.57 -22.86 6.57
C GLY A 280 14.53 -23.05 5.06
N ASP A 281 14.36 -24.29 4.59
CA ASP A 281 14.32 -24.59 3.15
C ASP A 281 13.08 -24.03 2.43
N TRP A 282 11.94 -23.92 3.12
CA TRP A 282 10.67 -23.54 2.51
C TRP A 282 9.71 -22.86 3.49
N ALA A 283 8.76 -22.13 2.92
CA ALA A 283 7.64 -21.53 3.64
C ALA A 283 6.36 -21.62 2.82
N LEU A 284 5.22 -21.69 3.51
CA LEU A 284 3.88 -21.74 2.93
C LEU A 284 2.98 -20.72 3.61
N TRP A 285 2.17 -20.02 2.82
CA TRP A 285 1.11 -19.13 3.28
C TRP A 285 -0.16 -19.48 2.52
N GLY A 286 -1.29 -19.52 3.21
CA GLY A 286 -2.58 -19.70 2.59
C GLY A 286 -3.64 -18.92 3.34
N GLY A 287 -4.63 -18.43 2.62
CA GLY A 287 -5.69 -17.67 3.26
C GLY A 287 -6.92 -17.52 2.39
N ALA A 288 -8.00 -17.10 3.04
CA ALA A 288 -9.28 -16.89 2.41
C ALA A 288 -9.97 -15.64 2.95
N SER A 289 -10.73 -14.99 2.07
CA SER A 289 -11.55 -13.84 2.37
C SER A 289 -13.00 -14.13 1.97
N VAL A 290 -13.90 -14.08 2.94
CA VAL A 290 -15.33 -14.35 2.76
C VAL A 290 -16.13 -13.06 2.98
N PRO A 291 -16.70 -12.44 1.93
CA PRO A 291 -17.65 -11.36 2.10
C PRO A 291 -18.93 -11.89 2.75
N ILE A 292 -19.22 -11.47 3.98
CA ILE A 292 -20.45 -11.82 4.70
C ILE A 292 -21.61 -10.95 4.20
N ASN A 293 -21.34 -9.65 3.98
CA ASN A 293 -22.23 -8.69 3.34
C ASN A 293 -21.41 -7.49 2.82
N GLU A 294 -22.09 -6.47 2.28
CA GLU A 294 -21.45 -5.28 1.70
C GLU A 294 -20.53 -4.51 2.64
N LYS A 295 -20.69 -4.65 3.96
CA LYS A 295 -19.93 -3.93 4.98
C LYS A 295 -19.01 -4.82 5.79
N LEU A 296 -19.14 -6.14 5.73
CA LEU A 296 -18.46 -7.07 6.61
C LEU A 296 -17.81 -8.19 5.81
N LYS A 297 -16.51 -8.37 6.03
CA LYS A 297 -15.71 -9.44 5.45
C LYS A 297 -14.96 -10.17 6.55
N TRP A 298 -14.93 -11.50 6.48
CA TRP A 298 -14.12 -12.33 7.35
C TRP A 298 -12.86 -12.78 6.60
N ASN A 299 -11.71 -12.73 7.27
CA ASN A 299 -10.44 -13.16 6.70
C ASN A 299 -9.76 -14.18 7.62
N VAL A 300 -9.05 -15.12 7.02
CA VAL A 300 -8.18 -16.07 7.70
C VAL A 300 -6.89 -16.26 6.91
N GLN A 301 -5.78 -16.40 7.61
CA GLN A 301 -4.48 -16.74 7.06
C GLN A 301 -3.82 -17.78 7.95
N LEU A 302 -3.18 -18.77 7.32
CA LEU A 302 -2.29 -19.73 7.94
C LEU A 302 -0.93 -19.65 7.24
N ALA A 303 0.15 -19.77 8.01
CA ALA A 303 1.49 -19.89 7.47
C ALA A 303 2.29 -20.96 8.23
N TYR A 304 3.19 -21.62 7.53
CA TYR A 304 4.07 -22.64 8.10
C TYR A 304 5.43 -22.69 7.39
N THR A 305 6.50 -22.97 8.14
CA THR A 305 7.87 -23.01 7.61
C THR A 305 8.61 -24.29 7.96
N ASP A 306 9.69 -24.57 7.24
CA ASP A 306 10.61 -25.67 7.51
C ASP A 306 11.27 -25.53 8.91
N SER A 307 11.60 -24.30 9.31
CA SER A 307 12.03 -23.95 10.67
C SER A 307 10.96 -24.15 11.76
N LYS A 308 9.79 -24.69 11.39
CA LYS A 308 8.66 -25.03 12.26
C LYS A 308 8.04 -23.82 12.96
N ILE A 309 7.93 -22.71 12.24
CA ILE A 309 7.08 -21.59 12.65
C ILE A 309 5.69 -21.86 12.11
N PHE A 310 4.68 -21.94 12.99
CA PHE A 310 3.27 -21.96 12.60
C PHE A 310 2.60 -20.65 13.01
N ALA A 311 1.96 -19.97 12.06
CA ALA A 311 1.17 -18.77 12.33
C ALA A 311 -0.26 -18.95 11.83
N ALA A 312 -1.23 -18.57 12.65
CA ALA A 312 -2.64 -18.60 12.32
C ALA A 312 -3.31 -17.30 12.76
N THR A 313 -3.85 -16.55 11.82
CA THR A 313 -4.46 -15.24 12.06
C THR A 313 -5.85 -15.16 11.45
N THR A 314 -6.79 -14.55 12.16
CA THR A 314 -8.12 -14.28 11.61
C THR A 314 -8.67 -12.93 12.08
N ASN A 315 -9.39 -12.24 11.20
CA ASN A 315 -9.99 -10.96 11.50
C ASN A 315 -11.37 -10.77 10.86
N LEU A 316 -12.03 -9.70 11.29
CA LEU A 316 -13.19 -9.15 10.60
C LEU A 316 -12.82 -7.76 10.06
N THR A 317 -13.04 -7.51 8.78
CA THR A 317 -13.00 -6.16 8.22
C THR A 317 -14.42 -5.61 8.17
N TRP A 318 -14.72 -4.64 9.04
CA TRP A 318 -16.02 -3.99 9.11
C TRP A 318 -15.95 -2.54 8.66
N ASN A 319 -16.77 -2.17 7.67
CA ASN A 319 -16.89 -0.83 7.10
C ASN A 319 -18.27 -0.24 7.44
N PRO A 320 -18.50 0.26 8.68
CA PRO A 320 -19.81 0.78 9.09
C PRO A 320 -20.30 1.93 8.19
N VAL A 321 -19.37 2.79 7.76
CA VAL A 321 -19.59 3.91 6.84
C VAL A 321 -18.40 4.03 5.89
N LYS A 322 -18.58 4.82 4.81
CA LYS A 322 -17.54 5.06 3.82
C LYS A 322 -16.25 5.57 4.48
N ASN A 323 -15.13 4.99 4.06
CA ASN A 323 -13.77 5.31 4.50
C ASN A 323 -13.45 5.06 5.99
N LEU A 324 -14.36 4.46 6.76
CA LEU A 324 -14.08 4.03 8.13
C LEU A 324 -14.03 2.50 8.18
N THR A 325 -12.89 1.96 8.61
CA THR A 325 -12.66 0.52 8.78
C THR A 325 -12.40 0.22 10.25
N VAL A 326 -13.05 -0.83 10.78
CA VAL A 326 -12.79 -1.39 12.10
C VAL A 326 -12.39 -2.85 11.93
N ARG A 327 -11.24 -3.23 12.51
CA ARG A 327 -10.63 -4.56 12.38
C ARG A 327 -10.23 -5.12 13.75
N PRO A 328 -11.07 -5.97 14.38
CA PRO A 328 -10.60 -6.89 15.40
C PRO A 328 -9.88 -8.07 14.77
N GLU A 329 -8.74 -8.44 15.34
CA GLU A 329 -7.90 -9.55 14.90
C GLU A 329 -7.37 -10.34 16.09
N VAL A 330 -7.26 -11.65 15.91
CA VAL A 330 -6.55 -12.56 16.81
C VAL A 330 -5.53 -13.36 16.02
N SER A 331 -4.34 -13.52 16.59
CA SER A 331 -3.25 -14.31 16.03
C SER A 331 -2.74 -15.31 17.04
N TYR A 332 -2.33 -16.47 16.55
CA TYR A 332 -1.57 -17.48 17.27
C TYR A 332 -0.30 -17.80 16.49
N THR A 333 0.84 -17.75 17.17
CA THR A 333 2.14 -18.14 16.61
C THR A 333 2.79 -19.18 17.49
N ASN A 334 3.33 -20.23 16.89
CA ASN A 334 4.11 -21.27 17.56
C ASN A 334 5.48 -21.38 16.90
N TRP A 335 6.54 -21.37 17.71
CA TRP A 335 7.91 -21.63 17.29
C TRP A 335 8.38 -22.93 17.95
N ASP A 336 8.15 -24.07 17.28
CA ASP A 336 8.48 -25.39 17.83
C ASP A 336 9.99 -25.56 18.08
N SER A 337 10.83 -24.93 17.26
CA SER A 337 12.29 -24.97 17.36
C SER A 337 12.84 -24.44 18.70
N ILE A 338 12.09 -23.56 19.38
CA ILE A 338 12.42 -23.02 20.70
C ILE A 338 11.38 -23.37 21.78
N ASN A 339 10.40 -24.21 21.45
CA ASN A 339 9.31 -24.63 22.32
C ASN A 339 8.58 -23.44 22.98
N GLN A 340 8.22 -22.43 22.17
CA GLN A 340 7.46 -21.26 22.60
C GLN A 340 6.23 -21.03 21.72
N ASP A 341 5.22 -20.37 22.28
CA ASP A 341 4.07 -19.88 21.53
C ASP A 341 3.58 -18.53 22.05
N GLN A 342 2.72 -17.88 21.27
CA GLN A 342 2.18 -16.58 21.60
C GLN A 342 0.79 -16.40 20.99
N TRP A 343 -0.17 -15.99 21.83
CA TRP A 343 -1.42 -15.40 21.39
C TRP A 343 -1.29 -13.89 21.38
N SER A 344 -1.87 -13.23 20.39
CA SER A 344 -1.97 -11.78 20.35
C SER A 344 -3.30 -11.32 19.78
N GLY A 345 -3.64 -10.05 20.04
CA GLY A 345 -4.87 -9.45 19.57
C GLY A 345 -4.68 -8.00 19.22
N ILE A 346 -5.38 -7.54 18.19
CA ILE A 346 -5.38 -6.15 17.73
C ILE A 346 -6.82 -5.71 17.50
N LEU A 347 -7.18 -4.54 18.01
CA LEU A 347 -8.38 -3.83 17.60
C LEU A 347 -7.98 -2.52 16.93
N ARG A 348 -8.14 -2.46 15.61
CA ARG A 348 -7.73 -1.33 14.78
C ARG A 348 -8.92 -0.53 14.28
N PHE A 349 -8.82 0.78 14.38
CA PHE A 349 -9.71 1.75 13.76
C PHE A 349 -8.92 2.54 12.73
N GLU A 350 -9.43 2.66 11.51
CA GLU A 350 -8.77 3.36 10.43
C GLU A 350 -9.76 4.22 9.65
N ARG A 351 -9.45 5.50 9.50
CA ARG A 351 -10.19 6.41 8.62
C ARG A 351 -9.28 6.91 7.50
N ALA A 352 -9.62 6.55 6.27
CA ALA A 352 -8.95 7.06 5.08
C ALA A 352 -9.62 8.35 4.56
N PHE A 353 -8.89 9.15 3.81
CA PHE A 353 -9.42 10.33 3.12
C PHE A 353 -8.79 10.51 1.74
#